data_AF-W0FNU5-F1
#
_entry.id   AF-W0FNU5-F1
#
_cell.length_a   1.000
_cell.length_b   1.000
_cell.length_c   1.000
_cell.angle_alpha   90.00
_cell.angle_beta   90.00
_cell.angle_gamma   90.00
#
_symmetry.space_group_name_H-M   'P 1'
#
loop_
_entity.id
_entity.type
_entity.pdbx_description
1 polymer ?
#
loop_
_entity_poly.entity_id
_entity_poly.type
_entity_poly.pdbx_seq_one_letter_code
_entity_poly.pdbx_strand_id
1 'polypeptide(L)'
;MKELDKDGRVLCELQGKIFERSAKEYTTSSAVFVRRYMNSDYAARMDREGFADRPTDVQDAFDSLDEQYGASQYGSLVYTQDELFWIGYIYRCWVYAYELSSKAVYKICNVKNIHAVYYAYHSMDPLNAVQRLMEAKGIDPDTDCTIEAGVRLLRKIRKK
;
A
#
# COMPACT_ATOMS: atom_id res chain seq x y z
N MET A 1 -16.47 -5.85 2.74
CA MET A 1 -15.14 -5.93 2.11
C MET A 1 -15.23 -6.78 0.85
N LYS A 2 -14.50 -6.42 -0.21
CA LYS A 2 -14.39 -7.21 -1.43
C LYS A 2 -13.47 -8.40 -1.17
N GLU A 3 -13.86 -9.56 -1.66
CA GLU A 3 -12.99 -10.75 -1.69
C GLU A 3 -11.79 -10.54 -2.61
N LEU A 4 -10.66 -11.19 -2.29
CA LEU A 4 -9.47 -11.12 -3.14
C LEU A 4 -9.60 -12.06 -4.35
N ASP A 5 -10.33 -11.57 -5.35
CA ASP A 5 -10.50 -12.19 -6.66
C ASP A 5 -9.20 -12.17 -7.50
N LYS A 6 -9.28 -12.64 -8.74
CA LYS A 6 -8.12 -12.75 -9.64
C LYS A 6 -7.43 -11.39 -9.85
N ASP A 7 -8.21 -10.35 -10.11
CA ASP A 7 -7.68 -9.01 -10.39
C ASP A 7 -7.01 -8.44 -9.15
N GLY A 8 -7.63 -8.60 -7.98
CA GLY A 8 -7.06 -8.23 -6.70
C GLY A 8 -5.69 -8.88 -6.47
N ARG A 9 -5.55 -10.18 -6.76
CA ARG A 9 -4.27 -10.90 -6.63
C ARG A 9 -3.21 -10.38 -7.61
N VAL A 10 -3.58 -10.11 -8.86
CA VAL A 10 -2.67 -9.55 -9.88
C VAL A 10 -2.14 -8.19 -9.43
N LEU A 11 -3.03 -7.30 -8.95
CA LEU A 11 -2.63 -5.99 -8.46
C LEU A 11 -1.73 -6.08 -7.22
N CYS A 12 -2.06 -6.97 -6.28
CA CYS A 12 -1.23 -7.18 -5.08
C CYS A 12 0.17 -7.68 -5.41
N GLU A 13 0.25 -8.66 -6.32
CA GLU A 13 1.51 -9.20 -6.82
C GLU A 13 2.35 -8.10 -7.51
N LEU A 14 1.73 -7.29 -8.36
CA LEU A 14 2.40 -6.20 -9.05
C LEU A 14 2.99 -5.18 -8.07
N GLN A 15 2.19 -4.68 -7.11
CA GLN A 15 2.70 -3.74 -6.11
C GLN A 15 3.76 -4.37 -5.20
N GLY A 16 3.61 -5.65 -4.84
CA GLY A 16 4.63 -6.40 -4.13
C GLY A 16 5.96 -6.40 -4.87
N LYS A 17 5.96 -6.76 -6.15
CA LYS A 17 7.17 -6.75 -7.01
C LYS A 17 7.79 -5.37 -7.18
N ILE A 18 6.97 -4.32 -7.31
CA ILE A 18 7.45 -2.94 -7.35
C ILE A 18 8.20 -2.60 -6.06
N PHE A 19 7.66 -2.97 -4.90
CA PHE A 19 8.28 -2.68 -3.62
C PHE A 19 9.53 -3.52 -3.41
N GLU A 20 9.49 -4.80 -3.77
CA GLU A 20 10.64 -5.70 -3.73
C GLU A 20 11.82 -5.15 -4.54
N ARG A 21 11.60 -4.81 -5.83
CA ARG A 21 12.63 -4.26 -6.71
C ARG A 21 13.17 -2.91 -6.21
N SER A 22 12.36 -2.12 -5.52
CA SER A 22 12.79 -0.82 -4.98
C SER A 22 14.00 -0.93 -4.05
N ALA A 23 14.20 -2.08 -3.39
CA ALA A 23 15.36 -2.32 -2.52
C ALA A 23 16.71 -2.20 -3.24
N LYS A 24 16.73 -2.41 -4.57
CA LYS A 24 17.93 -2.36 -5.41
C LYS A 24 17.97 -1.15 -6.32
N GLU A 25 16.80 -0.72 -6.81
CA GLU A 25 16.66 0.35 -7.81
C GLU A 25 16.75 1.75 -7.19
N TYR A 26 16.38 1.89 -5.91
CA TYR A 26 16.40 3.18 -5.21
C TYR A 26 17.46 3.22 -4.11
N THR A 27 18.11 4.38 -3.98
CA THR A 27 19.08 4.67 -2.91
C THR A 27 18.45 5.32 -1.68
N THR A 28 17.16 5.67 -1.74
CA THR A 28 16.42 6.24 -0.61
C THR A 28 15.96 5.16 0.36
N SER A 29 15.71 5.53 1.62
CA SER A 29 15.12 4.59 2.58
C SER A 29 13.78 4.02 2.09
N SER A 30 13.50 2.76 2.46
CA SER A 30 12.23 2.10 2.14
C SER A 30 11.01 2.92 2.59
N ALA A 31 11.11 3.59 3.73
CA ALA A 31 10.01 4.41 4.22
C ALA A 31 9.70 5.61 3.31
N VAL A 32 10.72 6.22 2.71
CA VAL A 32 10.55 7.33 1.76
C VAL A 32 10.00 6.84 0.44
N PHE A 33 10.53 5.73 -0.08
CA PHE A 33 10.02 5.09 -1.30
C PHE A 33 8.53 4.75 -1.16
N VAL A 34 8.15 3.99 -0.11
CA VAL A 34 6.76 3.60 0.13
C VAL A 34 5.86 4.81 0.27
N ARG A 35 6.29 5.85 0.99
CA ARG A 35 5.52 7.10 1.09
C ARG A 35 5.30 7.74 -0.27
N ARG A 36 6.33 7.86 -1.11
CA ARG A 36 6.24 8.43 -2.45
C ARG A 36 5.31 7.60 -3.32
N TYR A 37 5.49 6.29 -3.35
CA TYR A 37 4.62 5.38 -4.09
C TYR A 37 3.16 5.54 -3.68
N MET A 38 2.84 5.44 -2.39
CA MET A 38 1.44 5.48 -1.93
C MET A 38 0.77 6.85 -2.14
N ASN A 39 1.54 7.90 -2.45
CA ASN A 39 1.03 9.24 -2.78
C ASN A 39 1.15 9.60 -4.27
N SER A 40 1.61 8.67 -5.10
CA SER A 40 1.93 8.92 -6.51
C SER A 40 0.70 8.86 -7.41
N ASP A 41 0.87 9.41 -8.61
CA ASP A 41 -0.12 9.31 -9.67
C ASP A 41 -0.22 7.88 -10.19
N TYR A 42 0.87 7.10 -10.16
CA TYR A 42 0.85 5.67 -10.49
C TYR A 42 -0.07 4.89 -9.56
N ALA A 43 0.07 5.07 -8.25
CA ALA A 43 -0.80 4.40 -7.28
C ALA A 43 -2.26 4.85 -7.45
N ALA A 44 -2.51 6.15 -7.70
CA ALA A 44 -3.84 6.66 -7.96
C ALA A 44 -4.47 6.12 -9.27
N ARG A 45 -3.65 5.78 -10.29
CA ARG A 45 -4.12 5.06 -11.49
C ARG A 45 -4.43 3.60 -11.16
N MET A 46 -3.61 2.97 -10.33
CA MET A 46 -3.77 1.58 -9.89
C MET A 46 -4.98 1.36 -8.98
N ASP A 47 -5.45 2.42 -8.31
CA ASP A 47 -6.70 2.41 -7.52
C ASP A 47 -7.96 2.34 -8.39
N ARG A 48 -7.87 2.57 -9.71
CA ARG A 48 -9.03 2.61 -10.62
C ARG A 48 -9.33 1.22 -11.19
N GLU A 49 -10.62 0.98 -11.45
CA GLU A 49 -11.07 -0.23 -12.14
C GLU A 49 -10.44 -0.38 -13.53
N GLY A 50 -10.24 -1.64 -13.96
CA GLY A 50 -9.66 -1.97 -15.26
C GLY A 50 -8.16 -1.72 -15.38
N PHE A 51 -7.44 -1.43 -14.28
CA PHE A 51 -5.98 -1.40 -14.30
C PHE A 51 -5.38 -2.79 -14.53
N ALA A 52 -5.98 -3.83 -13.92
CA ALA A 52 -5.49 -5.21 -14.00
C ALA A 52 -5.49 -5.80 -15.43
N ASP A 53 -6.34 -5.27 -16.32
CA ASP A 53 -6.45 -5.71 -17.72
C ASP A 53 -5.34 -5.15 -18.63
N ARG A 54 -4.52 -4.22 -18.11
CA ARG A 54 -3.48 -3.55 -18.89
C ARG A 54 -2.16 -4.32 -18.81
N PRO A 55 -1.40 -4.40 -19.92
CA PRO A 55 0.01 -4.75 -19.84
C PRO A 55 0.71 -3.76 -18.91
N THR A 56 1.36 -4.25 -17.86
CA THR A 56 2.03 -3.43 -16.87
C THR A 56 3.38 -4.04 -16.53
N ASP A 57 4.44 -3.22 -16.62
CA ASP A 57 5.76 -3.57 -16.12
C ASP A 57 6.00 -2.85 -14.78
N VAL A 58 6.83 -3.45 -13.94
CA VAL A 58 7.31 -2.80 -12.72
C VAL A 58 8.10 -1.53 -13.06
N GLN A 59 8.80 -1.49 -14.21
CA GLN A 59 9.55 -0.32 -14.66
C GLN A 59 8.65 0.90 -14.90
N ASP A 60 7.43 0.69 -15.40
CA ASP A 60 6.46 1.78 -15.60
C ASP A 60 6.16 2.54 -14.30
N ALA A 61 6.21 1.83 -13.16
CA ALA A 61 6.02 2.44 -11.85
C ALA A 61 7.19 3.35 -11.47
N PHE A 62 8.42 2.90 -11.73
CA PHE A 62 9.62 3.67 -11.40
C PHE A 62 9.77 4.90 -12.29
N ASP A 63 9.55 4.76 -13.59
CA ASP A 63 9.60 5.87 -14.53
C ASP A 63 8.57 6.95 -14.13
N SER A 64 7.35 6.53 -13.77
CA SER A 64 6.31 7.45 -13.30
C SER A 64 6.65 8.11 -11.95
N LEU A 65 7.36 7.42 -11.05
CA LEU A 65 7.78 7.98 -9.77
C LEU A 65 8.92 8.96 -9.92
N ASP A 66 9.86 8.66 -10.80
CA ASP A 66 11.03 9.49 -11.06
C ASP A 66 10.63 10.77 -11.78
N GLU A 67 9.68 10.71 -12.72
CA GLU A 67 9.06 11.88 -13.33
C GLU A 67 8.37 12.77 -12.27
N GLN A 68 7.64 12.16 -11.32
CA GLN A 68 6.86 12.90 -10.34
C GLN A 68 7.68 13.48 -9.18
N TYR A 69 8.71 12.78 -8.71
CA TYR A 69 9.43 13.12 -7.47
C TYR A 69 10.94 13.32 -7.63
N GLY A 70 11.51 12.92 -8.77
CA GLY A 70 12.95 12.92 -9.02
C GLY A 70 13.75 12.03 -8.06
N ALA A 71 15.07 12.01 -8.28
CA ALA A 71 16.00 11.29 -7.43
C ALA A 71 16.00 11.84 -5.99
N SER A 72 16.14 10.95 -5.01
CA SER A 72 16.32 11.31 -3.60
C SER A 72 17.26 10.33 -2.93
N GLN A 73 18.15 10.86 -2.09
CA GLN A 73 19.06 10.07 -1.25
C GLN A 73 18.68 10.17 0.25
N TYR A 74 17.43 10.54 0.56
CA TYR A 74 17.02 10.79 1.94
C TYR A 74 16.79 9.48 2.71
N GLY A 75 17.49 9.33 3.84
CA GLY A 75 17.45 8.15 4.70
C GLY A 75 18.17 6.94 4.10
N SER A 76 18.71 6.06 4.95
CA SER A 76 19.53 4.90 4.54
C SER A 76 18.96 3.54 4.94
N LEU A 77 17.90 3.49 5.76
CA LEU A 77 17.31 2.22 6.19
C LEU A 77 16.50 1.61 5.05
N VAL A 78 16.97 0.47 4.54
CA VAL A 78 16.30 -0.32 3.51
C VAL A 78 15.87 -1.65 4.13
N TYR A 79 14.58 -1.95 4.04
CA TYR A 79 14.00 -3.25 4.43
C TYR A 79 14.40 -4.33 3.44
N THR A 80 14.31 -5.60 3.84
CA THR A 80 14.65 -6.72 2.93
C THR A 80 13.66 -6.79 1.76
N GLN A 81 14.05 -7.47 0.68
CA GLN A 81 13.18 -7.70 -0.47
C GLN A 81 11.87 -8.41 -0.06
N ASP A 82 11.95 -9.44 0.78
CA ASP A 82 10.77 -10.18 1.26
C ASP A 82 9.84 -9.31 2.13
N GLU A 83 10.42 -8.48 3.00
CA GLU A 83 9.66 -7.51 3.80
C GLU A 83 8.95 -6.51 2.90
N LEU A 84 9.63 -5.97 1.90
CA LEU A 84 9.07 -4.99 0.96
C LEU A 84 8.00 -5.58 0.06
N PHE A 85 8.22 -6.79 -0.46
CA PHE A 85 7.22 -7.52 -1.23
C PHE A 85 5.94 -7.65 -0.42
N TRP A 86 6.04 -8.15 0.82
CA TRP A 86 4.90 -8.33 1.69
C TRP A 86 4.21 -7.01 2.04
N ILE A 87 4.97 -5.96 2.38
CA ILE A 87 4.43 -4.62 2.64
C ILE A 87 3.63 -4.11 1.43
N GLY A 88 4.18 -4.22 0.22
CA GLY A 88 3.51 -3.82 -1.02
C GLY A 88 2.22 -4.59 -1.26
N TYR A 89 2.28 -5.90 -1.05
CA TYR A 89 1.13 -6.80 -1.16
C TYR A 89 0.02 -6.42 -0.18
N ILE A 90 0.34 -6.22 1.11
CA ILE A 90 -0.65 -5.88 2.15
C ILE A 90 -1.29 -4.52 1.89
N TYR A 91 -0.50 -3.51 1.50
CA TYR A 91 -1.08 -2.20 1.14
C TYR A 91 -2.09 -2.33 0.01
N ARG A 92 -1.79 -3.13 -1.03
CA ARG A 92 -2.71 -3.31 -2.14
C ARG A 92 -3.92 -4.12 -1.78
N CYS A 93 -3.74 -5.16 -0.99
CA CYS A 93 -4.83 -5.96 -0.45
C CYS A 93 -5.82 -5.09 0.32
N TRP A 94 -5.31 -4.18 1.17
CA TRP A 94 -6.14 -3.24 1.92
C TRP A 94 -6.89 -2.27 1.02
N VAL A 95 -6.19 -1.63 0.07
CA VAL A 95 -6.82 -0.72 -0.90
C VAL A 95 -7.93 -1.41 -1.68
N TYR A 96 -7.66 -2.62 -2.16
CA TYR A 96 -8.59 -3.38 -2.99
C TYR A 96 -9.82 -3.86 -2.20
N ALA A 97 -9.61 -4.47 -1.04
CA ALA A 97 -10.67 -5.09 -0.26
C ALA A 97 -11.65 -4.07 0.36
N TYR A 98 -11.18 -2.83 0.59
CA TYR A 98 -11.97 -1.79 1.25
C TYR A 98 -12.26 -0.58 0.35
N GLU A 99 -11.86 -0.64 -0.92
CA GLU A 99 -12.12 0.40 -1.93
C GLU A 99 -11.67 1.81 -1.46
N LEU A 100 -10.56 1.84 -0.71
CA LEU A 100 -9.93 3.07 -0.22
C LEU A 100 -8.77 3.44 -1.13
N SER A 101 -8.53 4.74 -1.35
CA SER A 101 -7.33 5.15 -2.11
C SER A 101 -6.03 4.74 -1.40
N SER A 102 -4.99 4.48 -2.18
CA SER A 102 -3.61 4.25 -1.72
C SER A 102 -3.17 5.28 -0.68
N LYS A 103 -3.45 6.55 -0.98
CA LYS A 103 -3.12 7.68 -0.11
C LYS A 103 -3.87 7.63 1.23
N ALA A 104 -5.14 7.23 1.22
CA ALA A 104 -5.94 7.11 2.44
C ALA A 104 -5.41 5.98 3.33
N VAL A 105 -5.13 4.81 2.76
CA VAL A 105 -4.58 3.67 3.52
C VAL A 105 -3.22 4.01 4.15
N TYR A 106 -2.32 4.64 3.39
CA TYR A 106 -1.03 5.08 3.94
C TYR A 106 -1.18 6.09 5.09
N LYS A 107 -2.18 6.97 5.04
CA LYS A 107 -2.47 7.93 6.12
C LYS A 107 -2.97 7.23 7.39
N ILE A 108 -3.75 6.16 7.24
CA ILE A 108 -4.26 5.35 8.35
C ILE A 108 -3.12 4.55 8.99
N CYS A 109 -2.33 3.87 8.17
CA CYS A 109 -1.26 3.00 8.63
C CYS A 109 -0.01 3.24 7.79
N ASN A 110 0.97 3.95 8.36
CA ASN A 110 2.25 4.15 7.69
C ASN A 110 3.09 2.86 7.64
N VAL A 111 4.13 2.88 6.80
CA VAL A 111 5.00 1.73 6.54
C VAL A 111 5.68 1.16 7.78
N LYS A 112 6.04 2.00 8.77
CA LYS A 112 6.68 1.53 10.00
C LYS A 112 5.73 0.66 10.83
N ASN A 113 4.44 1.00 10.85
CA ASN A 113 3.44 0.20 11.55
C ASN A 113 3.22 -1.17 10.88
N ILE A 114 3.22 -1.21 9.54
CA ILE A 114 3.08 -2.47 8.79
C ILE A 114 4.33 -3.32 8.95
N HIS A 115 5.52 -2.73 8.81
CA HIS A 115 6.79 -3.44 9.01
C HIS A 115 6.92 -4.02 10.43
N ALA A 116 6.47 -3.30 11.46
CA ALA A 116 6.53 -3.76 12.85
C ALA A 116 5.78 -5.08 13.12
N VAL A 117 4.79 -5.44 12.30
CA VAL A 117 4.02 -6.69 12.44
C VAL A 117 4.44 -7.77 11.45
N TYR A 118 5.44 -7.52 10.60
CA TYR A 118 5.87 -8.45 9.54
C TYR A 118 6.08 -9.88 10.06
N TYR A 119 6.93 -10.07 11.07
CA TYR A 119 7.25 -11.41 11.58
C TYR A 119 6.03 -12.15 12.13
N ALA A 120 5.08 -11.43 12.74
CA ALA A 120 3.87 -12.04 13.26
C ALA A 120 2.86 -12.37 12.14
N TYR A 121 2.81 -11.56 11.07
CA TYR A 121 1.69 -11.53 10.13
C TYR A 121 2.01 -12.06 8.74
N HIS A 122 3.29 -12.20 8.35
CA HIS A 122 3.67 -12.53 6.96
C HIS A 122 3.23 -13.93 6.49
N SER A 123 2.94 -14.86 7.40
CA SER A 123 2.42 -16.18 7.08
C SER A 123 0.88 -16.28 7.16
N MET A 124 0.20 -15.20 7.51
CA MET A 124 -1.27 -15.16 7.57
C MET A 124 -1.87 -14.88 6.20
N ASP A 125 -3.15 -15.22 6.05
CA ASP A 125 -3.92 -14.74 4.91
C ASP A 125 -3.87 -13.19 4.86
N PRO A 126 -3.63 -12.59 3.67
CA PRO A 126 -3.50 -11.14 3.54
C PRO A 126 -4.69 -10.34 4.06
N LEU A 127 -5.93 -10.80 3.85
CA LEU A 127 -7.12 -10.09 4.33
C LEU A 127 -7.20 -10.14 5.86
N ASN A 128 -6.88 -11.30 6.45
CA ASN A 128 -6.78 -11.43 7.91
C ASN A 128 -5.68 -10.55 8.52
N ALA A 129 -4.56 -10.36 7.82
CA ALA A 129 -3.52 -9.42 8.25
C ALA A 129 -3.99 -7.96 8.19
N VAL A 130 -4.73 -7.58 7.14
CA VAL A 130 -5.33 -6.25 7.00
C VAL A 130 -6.37 -5.99 8.09
N GLN A 131 -7.25 -6.95 8.38
CA GLN A 131 -8.25 -6.81 9.46
C GLN A 131 -7.58 -6.53 10.81
N ARG A 132 -6.54 -7.30 11.17
CA ARG A 132 -5.78 -7.06 12.41
C ARG A 132 -5.09 -5.69 12.43
N LEU A 133 -4.61 -5.21 11.29
CA LEU A 133 -4.05 -3.85 11.17
C LEU A 133 -5.12 -2.78 11.37
N MET A 134 -6.34 -2.98 10.86
CA MET A 134 -7.48 -2.07 11.06
C MET A 134 -7.93 -2.03 12.52
N GLU A 135 -8.08 -3.19 13.15
CA GLU A 135 -8.43 -3.33 14.57
C GLU A 135 -7.40 -2.61 15.46
N ALA A 136 -6.11 -2.77 15.18
CA ALA A 136 -5.04 -2.07 15.91
C ALA A 136 -5.08 -0.55 15.73
N LYS A 137 -5.74 -0.04 14.69
CA LYS A 137 -6.01 1.39 14.47
C LYS A 137 -7.37 1.83 15.04
N GLY A 138 -8.14 0.92 15.64
CA GLY A 138 -9.47 1.18 16.14
C GLY A 138 -10.47 1.47 15.03
N ILE A 139 -10.27 0.88 13.85
CA ILE A 139 -11.18 0.99 12.70
C ILE A 139 -11.99 -0.29 12.66
N ASP A 140 -13.30 -0.17 12.80
CA ASP A 140 -14.22 -1.29 12.66
C ASP A 140 -14.55 -1.48 11.17
N PRO A 141 -14.17 -2.60 10.53
CA PRO A 141 -14.36 -2.78 9.09
C PRO A 141 -15.84 -2.87 8.67
N ASP A 142 -16.73 -3.29 9.57
CA ASP A 142 -18.17 -3.46 9.32
C ASP A 142 -18.94 -2.15 9.51
N THR A 143 -18.42 -1.26 10.36
CA THR A 143 -19.09 -0.01 10.73
C THR A 143 -18.47 1.23 10.08
N ASP A 144 -17.14 1.29 9.98
CA ASP A 144 -16.38 2.47 9.55
C ASP A 144 -16.07 2.52 8.04
N CYS A 145 -16.28 1.43 7.31
CA CYS A 145 -16.03 1.36 5.86
C CYS A 145 -17.26 1.65 4.98
N THR A 146 -18.42 1.99 5.57
CA THR A 146 -19.47 2.65 4.78
C THR A 146 -18.96 4.02 4.31
N ILE A 147 -19.27 4.42 3.07
CA ILE A 147 -18.76 5.66 2.44
C ILE A 147 -18.93 6.90 3.36
N GLU A 148 -20.02 6.96 4.14
CA GLU A 148 -20.23 8.03 5.13
C GLU A 148 -19.29 7.97 6.34
N ALA A 149 -18.97 6.78 6.84
CA ALA A 149 -18.12 6.60 8.00
C ALA A 149 -16.62 6.75 7.65
N GLY A 150 -16.21 6.33 6.45
CA GLY A 150 -14.86 6.60 5.92
C GLY A 150 -14.57 8.11 5.78
N VAL A 151 -15.57 8.88 5.35
CA VAL A 151 -15.50 10.36 5.33
C VAL A 151 -15.43 10.93 6.75
N ARG A 152 -16.15 10.37 7.73
CA ARG A 152 -16.06 10.78 9.15
C ARG A 152 -14.68 10.46 9.75
N LEU A 153 -14.11 9.30 9.45
CA LEU A 153 -12.77 8.90 9.90
C LEU A 153 -11.70 9.86 9.34
N LEU A 154 -11.75 10.14 8.03
CA LEU A 154 -10.86 11.11 7.39
C LEU A 154 -11.03 12.53 7.97
N ARG A 155 -12.26 12.95 8.31
CA ARG A 155 -12.55 14.22 8.99
C ARG A 155 -12.00 14.26 10.42
N LYS A 156 -12.06 13.15 11.18
CA LYS A 156 -11.45 13.05 12.52
C LYS A 156 -9.93 13.13 12.45
N ILE A 157 -9.30 12.44 11.50
CA ILE A 157 -7.85 12.47 11.26
C ILE A 157 -7.39 13.87 10.80
N ARG A 158 -8.24 14.66 10.13
CA ARG A 158 -7.91 16.05 9.71
C ARG A 158 -8.02 17.08 10.84
N LYS A 159 -8.63 16.73 11.98
CA LYS A 159 -8.83 17.63 13.14
C LYS A 159 -7.83 17.39 14.27
N LYS A 160 -7.04 16.30 14.22
CA LYS A 160 -5.85 16.10 15.04
C LYS A 160 -4.63 16.58 14.25
#